data_AF-A0A2S7YPV5-F1
#
_entry.id   AF-A0A2S7YPV5-F1
#
_cell.length_a   1.000
_cell.length_b   1.000
_cell.length_c   1.000
_cell.angle_alpha   90.00
_cell.angle_beta   90.00
_cell.angle_gamma   90.00
#
_symmetry.space_group_name_H-M   'P 1'
#
loop_
_entity.id
_entity.type
_entity.pdbx_description
1 polymer ?
#
loop_
_entity_poly.entity_id
_entity_poly.type
_entity_poly.pdbx_seq_one_letter_code
_entity_poly.pdbx_strand_id
1 'polypeptide(L)'
;MLEQPSAKRAPSFGFAYTAQAVLGTAAFASCDDAFGPLAVGCRNGRLDFTVLFEQTLFTIVPSALFMLGAIVVIFRLWGQKPKVHVTRRYYLRMTICFTLAAIKAVLLAQWIQLRPSVPVGTVSVAAAAVSVADTGFLALLTGLSHMRSITPSKLIIVFTFFSALLDGFRYRTILMVDELAPLNYTFAAGIAAKLVVFGLEAKSKRSVMVGDWSEMGAEETSSIVGQLFLWWVNPILQIGNASFLEPSDLPRLKPEQRAHYLLPRMLQNWEKYKDSGKFALPFMVLNSCRSTVIAAGIPRLVLSVFKLLVPLYIKTVIQYATRQDKESQVDKNTGYALIVGAIFLFLGRVLIANAYEQAKARMRVMMRTSLIATILHFGAQMEPGEKKGSAALTLITVDINRIAVSFFFIHDFWIAPLETAFAFWLLAGQV
;
A
#
# COMPACT_ATOMS: atom_id res chain seq x y z
N MET A 1 7.47 -24.28 84.29
CA MET A 1 7.07 -23.18 83.37
C MET A 1 8.33 -22.77 82.65
N LEU A 2 8.53 -23.29 81.44
CA LEU A 2 9.76 -23.16 80.67
C LEU A 2 9.45 -22.61 79.28
N GLU A 3 10.36 -21.75 78.86
CA GLU A 3 10.34 -20.76 77.79
C GLU A 3 10.03 -21.31 76.39
N GLN A 4 9.27 -20.53 75.63
CA GLN A 4 9.16 -20.65 74.17
C GLN A 4 10.29 -19.86 73.49
N PRO A 5 11.04 -20.45 72.54
CA PRO A 5 11.85 -19.69 71.59
C PRO A 5 11.09 -19.48 70.27
N SER A 6 11.24 -18.26 69.75
CA SER A 6 10.65 -17.73 68.53
C SER A 6 11.32 -18.26 67.25
N ALA A 7 10.49 -18.55 66.25
CA ALA A 7 10.90 -19.03 64.94
C ALA A 7 11.53 -17.92 64.07
N LYS A 8 12.68 -18.24 63.48
CA LYS A 8 13.49 -17.43 62.56
C LYS A 8 12.74 -17.06 61.28
N ARG A 9 12.77 -15.78 60.91
CA ARG A 9 12.38 -15.26 59.58
C ARG A 9 13.66 -14.99 58.76
N ALA A 10 13.69 -15.48 57.53
CA ALA A 10 14.80 -15.40 56.57
C ALA A 10 15.07 -13.95 56.08
N PRO A 11 16.30 -13.63 55.61
CA PRO A 11 16.69 -12.28 55.26
C PRO A 11 16.16 -11.84 53.89
N SER A 12 15.50 -10.70 53.86
CA SER A 12 15.20 -9.94 52.64
C SER A 12 16.48 -9.27 52.13
N PHE A 13 16.98 -9.72 50.97
CA PHE A 13 17.99 -9.00 50.20
C PHE A 13 17.41 -7.68 49.70
N GLY A 14 17.80 -6.58 50.35
CA GLY A 14 17.62 -5.24 49.84
C GLY A 14 18.77 -4.90 48.89
N PHE A 15 18.47 -4.70 47.61
CA PHE A 15 19.33 -3.91 46.73
C PHE A 15 18.75 -2.50 46.68
N ALA A 16 19.39 -1.61 47.44
CA ALA A 16 19.19 -0.18 47.38
C ALA A 16 19.72 0.34 46.03
N TYR A 17 18.82 0.81 45.16
CA TYR A 17 19.16 1.69 44.05
C TYR A 17 18.98 3.13 44.56
N THR A 18 20.08 3.76 44.96
CA THR A 18 20.10 5.19 45.29
C THR A 18 21.02 5.95 44.36
N ALA A 19 20.42 6.98 43.73
CA ALA A 19 21.01 8.14 43.07
C ALA A 19 21.83 7.88 41.79
N GLN A 20 21.62 8.57 40.67
CA GLN A 20 21.47 10.02 40.56
C GLN A 20 20.68 10.37 39.28
N ALA A 21 19.47 10.90 39.43
CA ALA A 21 18.76 11.56 38.35
C ALA A 21 19.26 13.01 38.28
N VAL A 22 20.24 13.26 37.42
CA VAL A 22 20.59 14.60 36.97
C VAL A 22 19.69 14.94 35.80
N LEU A 23 18.98 16.06 35.92
CA LEU A 23 18.22 16.70 34.85
C LEU A 23 19.12 16.99 33.64
N GLY A 24 18.73 16.51 32.46
CA GLY A 24 19.25 16.96 31.16
C GLY A 24 19.69 15.82 30.24
N THR A 25 19.26 15.94 28.98
CA THR A 25 19.64 15.17 27.77
C THR A 25 19.04 13.76 27.58
N ALA A 26 18.41 13.59 26.43
CA ALA A 26 17.86 12.31 25.96
C ALA A 26 18.98 11.43 25.40
N ALA A 27 19.84 10.88 26.26
CA ALA A 27 20.84 9.89 25.87
C ALA A 27 20.18 8.56 25.40
N PHE A 28 20.93 7.70 24.71
CA PHE A 28 20.48 6.35 24.39
C PHE A 28 20.27 5.51 25.66
N ALA A 29 19.17 4.75 25.72
CA ALA A 29 18.88 3.86 26.83
C ALA A 29 19.18 2.40 26.45
N SER A 30 19.55 1.55 27.41
CA SER A 30 19.89 0.14 27.18
C SER A 30 18.77 -0.69 26.53
N CYS A 31 17.53 -0.20 26.51
CA CYS A 31 16.41 -0.85 25.85
C CYS A 31 16.24 -0.49 24.36
N ASP A 32 16.99 0.49 23.83
CA ASP A 32 16.95 0.82 22.40
C ASP A 32 17.54 -0.31 21.53
N ASP A 33 18.32 -1.21 22.16
CA ASP A 33 18.85 -2.45 21.59
C ASP A 33 17.84 -3.61 21.61
N ALA A 34 16.74 -3.51 22.39
CA ALA A 34 15.75 -4.58 22.48
C ALA A 34 14.83 -4.58 21.25
N PHE A 35 14.56 -5.77 20.71
CA PHE A 35 13.61 -5.92 19.61
C PHE A 35 12.17 -5.84 20.13
N GLY A 36 11.48 -4.73 19.86
CA GLY A 36 10.08 -4.55 20.24
C GLY A 36 9.50 -3.22 19.75
N PRO A 37 8.18 -3.14 19.51
CA PRO A 37 7.54 -1.93 19.02
C PRO A 37 7.42 -0.83 20.09
N LEU A 38 7.66 -1.12 21.36
CA LEU A 38 7.46 -0.17 22.46
C LEU A 38 8.68 -0.16 23.38
N ALA A 39 9.36 0.98 23.48
CA ALA A 39 10.40 1.24 24.46
C ALA A 39 9.77 1.58 25.83
N VAL A 40 9.13 0.60 26.47
CA VAL A 40 8.45 0.81 27.76
C VAL A 40 9.50 1.08 28.86
N GLY A 41 9.48 2.29 29.42
CA GLY A 41 10.25 2.65 30.62
C GLY A 41 11.60 3.35 30.42
N CYS A 42 11.97 3.70 29.18
CA CYS A 42 13.33 4.18 28.89
C CYS A 42 13.50 5.67 28.65
N ARG A 43 12.44 6.37 28.25
CA ARG A 43 12.42 7.83 28.08
C ARG A 43 11.14 8.39 28.67
N ASN A 44 11.21 8.85 29.92
CA ASN A 44 10.13 9.59 30.60
C ASN A 44 8.70 9.04 30.36
N GLY A 45 8.52 7.71 30.36
CA GLY A 45 7.20 7.08 30.17
C GLY A 45 6.55 7.30 28.80
N ARG A 46 7.27 7.76 27.78
CA ARG A 46 6.73 7.98 26.42
C ARG A 46 6.71 6.72 25.57
N LEU A 47 5.73 6.68 24.66
CA LEU A 47 5.42 5.57 23.78
C LEU A 47 6.13 5.78 22.43
N ASP A 48 7.40 5.39 22.35
CA ASP A 48 8.23 5.44 21.13
C ASP A 48 8.74 4.03 20.76
N PHE A 49 9.04 3.83 19.47
CA PHE A 49 9.60 2.58 18.94
C PHE A 49 11.08 2.46 19.30
N THR A 50 11.60 1.24 19.46
CA THR A 50 13.05 1.07 19.65
C THR A 50 13.78 1.39 18.35
N VAL A 51 14.98 1.99 18.45
CA VAL A 51 15.78 2.38 17.28
C VAL A 51 16.08 1.16 16.41
N LEU A 52 16.34 -0.02 17.02
CA LEU A 52 16.53 -1.27 16.28
C LEU A 52 15.30 -1.67 15.46
N PHE A 53 14.10 -1.54 16.04
CA PHE A 53 12.85 -1.86 15.37
C PHE A 53 12.60 -0.92 14.19
N GLU A 54 12.81 0.38 14.37
CA GLU A 54 12.66 1.37 13.29
C GLU A 54 13.63 1.09 12.13
N GLN A 55 14.91 0.85 12.42
CA GLN A 55 15.89 0.59 11.35
C GLN A 55 15.55 -0.68 10.56
N THR A 56 15.13 -1.74 11.27
CA THR A 56 14.81 -3.02 10.65
C THR A 56 13.49 -2.97 9.87
N LEU A 57 12.39 -2.60 10.53
CA LEU A 57 11.06 -2.68 9.97
C LEU A 57 10.70 -1.48 9.08
N PHE A 58 11.22 -0.28 9.39
CA PHE A 58 10.89 0.92 8.63
C PHE A 58 11.87 1.23 7.50
N THR A 59 13.07 0.64 7.51
CA THR A 59 14.07 0.82 6.43
C THR A 59 14.38 -0.47 5.71
N ILE A 60 14.98 -1.46 6.37
CA ILE A 60 15.53 -2.65 5.70
C ILE A 60 14.41 -3.43 4.99
N VAL A 61 13.30 -3.70 5.66
CA VAL A 61 12.19 -4.50 5.10
C VAL A 61 11.54 -3.82 3.87
N PRO A 62 11.08 -2.55 3.93
CA PRO A 62 10.52 -1.87 2.76
C PRO A 62 11.51 -1.74 1.60
N SER A 63 12.78 -1.44 1.88
CA SER A 63 13.82 -1.30 0.86
C SER A 63 14.13 -2.64 0.19
N ALA A 64 14.23 -3.74 0.96
CA ALA A 64 14.44 -5.08 0.41
C ALA A 64 13.27 -5.52 -0.50
N LEU A 65 12.03 -5.34 -0.05
CA LEU A 65 10.84 -5.64 -0.84
C LEU A 65 10.79 -4.80 -2.12
N PHE A 66 11.15 -3.51 -2.03
CA PHE A 66 11.22 -2.63 -3.19
C PHE A 66 12.28 -3.10 -4.18
N MET A 67 13.50 -3.43 -3.73
CA MET A 67 14.56 -3.92 -4.61
C MET A 67 14.16 -5.21 -5.33
N LEU A 68 13.57 -6.18 -4.62
CA LEU A 68 13.06 -7.42 -5.24
C LEU A 68 12.00 -7.13 -6.31
N GLY A 69 11.04 -6.25 -6.00
CA GLY A 69 10.03 -5.81 -6.97
C GLY A 69 10.64 -5.06 -8.16
N ALA A 70 11.62 -4.19 -7.89
CA ALA A 70 12.28 -3.38 -8.90
C ALA A 70 13.05 -4.26 -9.87
N ILE A 71 13.77 -5.28 -9.39
CA ILE A 71 14.47 -6.27 -10.21
C ILE A 71 13.49 -6.93 -11.20
N VAL A 72 12.35 -7.44 -10.72
CA VAL A 72 11.34 -8.07 -11.59
C VAL A 72 10.82 -7.10 -12.65
N VAL A 73 10.52 -5.86 -12.28
CA VAL A 73 10.01 -4.87 -13.23
C VAL A 73 11.08 -4.43 -14.22
N ILE A 74 12.32 -4.25 -13.77
CA ILE A 74 13.47 -3.91 -14.62
C ILE A 74 13.66 -5.00 -15.67
N PHE A 75 13.66 -6.27 -15.28
CA PHE A 75 13.76 -7.39 -16.23
C PHE A 75 12.61 -7.39 -17.25
N ARG A 76 11.37 -7.12 -16.83
CA ARG A 76 10.22 -7.04 -17.75
C ARG A 76 10.30 -5.85 -18.72
N LEU A 77 10.91 -4.75 -18.29
CA LEU A 77 11.14 -3.56 -19.11
C LEU A 77 12.44 -3.65 -19.92
N TRP A 78 13.30 -4.63 -19.63
CA TRP A 78 14.53 -4.86 -20.38
C TRP A 78 14.18 -5.33 -21.79
N GLY A 79 14.68 -4.61 -22.80
CA GLY A 79 14.41 -4.92 -24.21
C GLY A 79 13.14 -4.32 -24.81
N GLN A 80 12.28 -3.65 -24.03
CA GLN A 80 11.14 -2.91 -24.62
C GLN A 80 11.61 -1.64 -25.34
N LYS A 81 11.02 -1.36 -26.50
CA LYS A 81 11.28 -0.11 -27.25
C LYS A 81 10.77 1.10 -26.46
N PRO A 82 11.41 2.28 -26.58
CA PRO A 82 10.93 3.51 -25.97
C PRO A 82 9.53 3.87 -26.48
N LYS A 83 8.64 4.29 -25.57
CA LYS A 83 7.23 4.67 -25.84
C LYS A 83 6.94 6.14 -25.53
N VAL A 84 7.89 6.84 -24.92
CA VAL A 84 7.76 8.24 -24.46
C VAL A 84 8.99 9.01 -24.92
N HIS A 85 8.79 10.25 -25.40
CA HIS A 85 9.89 11.12 -25.80
C HIS A 85 10.68 11.61 -24.58
N VAL A 86 11.99 11.78 -24.77
CA VAL A 86 12.81 12.48 -23.79
C VAL A 86 12.37 13.94 -23.73
N THR A 87 11.92 14.38 -22.57
CA THR A 87 11.43 15.75 -22.35
C THR A 87 12.10 16.38 -21.14
N ARG A 88 11.91 17.69 -20.93
CA ARG A 88 12.37 18.38 -19.71
C ARG A 88 11.91 17.68 -18.42
N ARG A 89 10.72 17.05 -18.43
CA ARG A 89 10.19 16.27 -17.29
C ARG A 89 11.03 15.02 -16.99
N TYR A 90 11.61 14.38 -18.01
CA TYR A 90 12.52 13.26 -17.83
C TYR A 90 13.78 13.70 -17.08
N TYR A 91 14.44 14.75 -17.56
CA TYR A 91 15.64 15.27 -16.92
C TYR A 91 15.37 15.67 -15.48
N LEU A 92 14.31 16.46 -15.24
CA LEU A 92 13.91 16.86 -13.88
C LEU A 92 13.76 15.66 -12.93
N ARG A 93 13.08 14.60 -13.36
CA ARG A 93 12.90 13.38 -12.56
C ARG A 93 14.22 12.68 -12.25
N MET A 94 15.09 12.55 -13.25
CA MET A 94 16.40 11.93 -13.06
C MET A 94 17.29 12.77 -12.14
N THR A 95 17.32 14.11 -12.31
CA THR A 95 18.10 14.99 -11.43
C THR A 95 17.67 14.84 -9.98
N ILE A 96 16.37 14.78 -9.71
CA ILE A 96 15.84 14.62 -8.34
C ILE A 96 16.14 13.21 -7.77
N CYS A 97 16.15 12.16 -8.60
CA CYS A 97 16.56 10.83 -8.15
C CYS A 97 18.06 10.80 -7.81
N PHE A 98 18.90 11.45 -8.61
CA PHE A 98 20.34 11.55 -8.33
C PHE A 98 20.64 12.41 -7.11
N THR A 99 19.92 13.51 -6.89
CA THR A 99 20.07 14.30 -5.65
C THR A 99 19.63 13.50 -4.43
N LEU A 100 18.56 12.72 -4.52
CA LEU A 100 18.13 11.82 -3.45
C LEU A 100 19.20 10.75 -3.14
N ALA A 101 19.81 10.15 -4.17
CA ALA A 101 20.90 9.19 -3.99
C ALA A 101 22.14 9.84 -3.32
N ALA A 102 22.49 11.06 -3.71
CA ALA A 102 23.57 11.82 -3.08
C ALA A 102 23.25 12.12 -1.60
N ILE A 103 22.03 12.55 -1.28
CA ILE A 103 21.59 12.77 0.11
C ILE A 103 21.69 11.48 0.93
N LYS A 104 21.26 10.33 0.39
CA LYS A 104 21.37 9.04 1.09
C LYS A 104 22.83 8.60 1.27
N ALA A 105 23.71 8.89 0.32
CA ALA A 105 25.15 8.64 0.46
C ALA A 105 25.78 9.50 1.57
N VAL A 106 25.40 10.79 1.67
CA VAL A 106 25.82 11.65 2.79
C VAL A 106 25.31 11.10 4.12
N LEU A 107 24.04 10.69 4.19
CA LEU A 107 23.48 10.09 5.40
C LEU A 107 24.23 8.81 5.81
N LEU A 108 24.63 7.97 4.85
CA LEU A 108 25.47 6.80 5.14
C LEU A 108 26.81 7.21 5.75
N ALA A 109 27.48 8.23 5.19
CA ALA A 109 28.75 8.73 5.73
C ALA A 109 28.58 9.27 7.17
N GLN A 110 27.50 10.01 7.44
CA GLN A 110 27.20 10.50 8.79
C GLN A 110 26.91 9.35 9.76
N TRP A 111 26.17 8.32 9.34
CA TRP A 111 25.94 7.12 10.17
C TRP A 111 27.20 6.34 10.47
N ILE A 112 28.17 6.28 9.55
CA ILE A 112 29.47 5.65 9.78
C ILE A 112 30.25 6.42 10.84
N GLN A 113 30.23 7.76 10.80
CA GLN A 113 30.90 8.61 11.79
C GLN A 113 30.24 8.50 13.17
N LEU A 114 28.91 8.38 13.22
CA LEU A 114 28.14 8.29 14.46
C LEU A 114 28.10 6.87 15.04
N ARG A 115 28.61 5.87 14.32
CA ARG A 115 28.66 4.47 14.73
C ARG A 115 29.16 4.23 16.17
N PRO A 116 30.27 4.82 16.65
CA PRO A 116 30.78 4.53 18.00
C PRO A 116 29.93 5.12 19.11
N SER A 117 29.10 6.13 18.81
CA SER A 117 28.26 6.81 19.81
C SER A 117 26.90 6.14 20.01
N VAL A 118 26.45 5.32 19.05
CA VAL A 118 25.12 4.70 19.07
C VAL A 118 25.24 3.21 19.42
N PRO A 119 24.54 2.69 20.45
CA PRO A 119 24.55 1.27 20.82
C PRO A 119 24.20 0.33 19.65
N VAL A 120 23.24 0.74 18.81
CA VAL A 120 22.80 0.02 17.59
C VAL A 120 23.53 0.47 16.31
N GLY A 121 24.75 1.00 16.41
CA GLY A 121 25.47 1.64 15.30
C GLY A 121 25.66 0.74 14.07
N THR A 122 25.92 -0.55 14.26
CA THR A 122 26.12 -1.51 13.15
C THR A 122 24.87 -1.73 12.30
N VAL A 123 23.71 -1.88 12.94
CA VAL A 123 22.43 -2.08 12.24
C VAL A 123 22.01 -0.79 11.55
N SER A 124 22.26 0.37 12.17
CA SER A 124 21.94 1.68 11.59
C SER A 124 22.78 1.96 10.34
N VAL A 125 24.06 1.60 10.33
CA VAL A 125 24.93 1.68 9.13
C VAL A 125 24.45 0.70 8.05
N ALA A 126 24.09 -0.53 8.41
CA ALA A 126 23.55 -1.50 7.46
C ALA A 126 22.23 -1.00 6.82
N ALA A 127 21.31 -0.45 7.62
CA ALA A 127 20.06 0.14 7.14
C ALA A 127 20.32 1.34 6.21
N ALA A 128 21.29 2.20 6.55
CA ALA A 128 21.70 3.30 5.68
C ALA A 128 22.29 2.80 4.35
N ALA A 129 23.11 1.74 4.37
CA ALA A 129 23.70 1.16 3.16
C ALA A 129 22.62 0.55 2.25
N VAL A 130 21.65 -0.17 2.83
CA VAL A 130 20.48 -0.69 2.10
C VAL A 130 19.66 0.45 1.49
N SER A 131 19.53 1.57 2.19
CA SER A 131 18.83 2.75 1.66
C SER A 131 19.57 3.43 0.50
N VAL A 132 20.90 3.40 0.48
CA VAL A 132 21.68 3.86 -0.68
C VAL A 132 21.44 2.93 -1.87
N ALA A 133 21.50 1.62 -1.64
CA ALA A 133 21.23 0.62 -2.69
C ALA A 133 19.83 0.79 -3.29
N ASP A 134 18.80 0.99 -2.46
CA ASP A 134 17.42 1.18 -2.94
C ASP A 134 17.27 2.43 -3.83
N THR A 135 17.98 3.52 -3.53
CA THR A 135 17.90 4.74 -4.35
C THR A 135 18.55 4.55 -5.73
N GLY A 136 19.57 3.69 -5.83
CA GLY A 136 20.13 3.27 -7.11
C GLY A 136 19.10 2.51 -7.96
N PHE A 137 18.41 1.54 -7.36
CA PHE A 137 17.30 0.83 -8.02
C PHE A 137 16.15 1.77 -8.39
N LEU A 138 15.83 2.74 -7.53
CA LEU A 138 14.80 3.75 -7.77
C LEU A 138 15.15 4.64 -8.96
N ALA A 139 16.38 5.13 -9.07
CA ALA A 139 16.84 5.94 -10.18
C ALA A 139 16.79 5.14 -11.50
N LEU A 140 17.30 3.91 -11.50
CA LEU A 140 17.27 3.02 -12.66
C LEU A 140 15.84 2.72 -13.11
N LEU A 141 14.98 2.34 -12.17
CA LEU A 141 13.58 2.02 -12.45
C LEU A 141 12.82 3.26 -12.93
N THR A 142 13.11 4.45 -12.39
CA THR A 142 12.50 5.71 -12.83
C THR A 142 12.84 6.02 -14.29
N GLY A 143 14.11 5.88 -14.67
CA GLY A 143 14.56 6.07 -16.04
C GLY A 143 13.89 5.09 -17.01
N LEU A 144 13.98 3.79 -16.71
CA LEU A 144 13.38 2.75 -17.54
C LEU A 144 11.86 2.86 -17.63
N SER A 145 11.18 3.13 -16.51
CA SER A 145 9.73 3.28 -16.46
C SER A 145 9.26 4.53 -17.18
N HIS A 146 10.03 5.63 -17.16
CA HIS A 146 9.66 6.82 -17.91
C HIS A 146 9.73 6.59 -19.41
N MET A 147 10.81 5.96 -19.90
CA MET A 147 11.01 5.76 -21.34
C MET A 147 10.17 4.62 -21.92
N ARG A 148 10.01 3.51 -21.18
CA ARG A 148 9.48 2.24 -21.73
C ARG A 148 8.06 1.88 -21.25
N SER A 149 7.53 2.58 -20.24
CA SER A 149 6.17 2.35 -19.74
C SER A 149 5.24 3.52 -20.05
N ILE A 150 4.06 3.18 -20.57
CA ILE A 150 2.94 4.10 -20.83
C ILE A 150 2.36 4.60 -19.51
N THR A 151 2.29 3.72 -18.50
CA THR A 151 1.72 4.02 -17.19
C THR A 151 2.81 4.50 -16.22
N PRO A 152 2.50 5.43 -15.31
CA PRO A 152 3.36 5.70 -14.16
C PRO A 152 3.56 4.44 -13.32
N SER A 153 4.77 4.26 -12.79
CA SER A 153 5.15 3.05 -12.06
C SER A 153 4.44 3.00 -10.71
N LYS A 154 3.52 2.04 -10.57
CA LYS A 154 2.82 1.77 -9.31
C LYS A 154 3.80 1.45 -8.18
N LEU A 155 4.87 0.71 -8.48
CA LEU A 155 5.87 0.29 -7.50
C LEU A 155 6.61 1.51 -6.91
N ILE A 156 7.03 2.46 -7.76
CA ILE A 156 7.69 3.70 -7.31
C ILE A 156 6.77 4.51 -6.41
N ILE A 157 5.51 4.69 -6.82
CA ILE A 157 4.54 5.49 -6.07
C ILE A 157 4.26 4.86 -4.69
N VAL A 158 3.99 3.55 -4.65
CA VAL A 158 3.72 2.83 -3.39
C VAL A 158 4.95 2.89 -2.48
N PHE A 159 6.14 2.60 -2.99
CA PHE A 159 7.38 2.64 -2.21
C PHE A 159 7.68 4.03 -1.67
N THR A 160 7.65 5.07 -2.50
CA THR A 160 7.96 6.45 -2.08
C THR A 160 6.94 6.97 -1.07
N PHE A 161 5.65 6.64 -1.22
CA PHE A 161 4.62 7.01 -0.26
C PHE A 161 4.82 6.33 1.11
N PHE A 162 4.87 5.00 1.14
CA PHE A 162 4.99 4.28 2.42
C PHE A 162 6.35 4.52 3.07
N SER A 163 7.45 4.55 2.32
CA SER A 163 8.76 4.84 2.90
C SER A 163 8.89 6.28 3.41
N ALA A 164 8.24 7.27 2.79
CA ALA A 164 8.22 8.64 3.31
C ALA A 164 7.40 8.74 4.61
N LEU A 165 6.29 8.02 4.71
CA LEU A 165 5.48 7.94 5.94
C LEU A 165 6.27 7.28 7.08
N LEU A 166 6.96 6.18 6.78
CA LEU A 166 7.81 5.47 7.74
C LEU A 166 9.04 6.31 8.16
N ASP A 167 9.67 7.02 7.21
CA ASP A 167 10.73 7.99 7.52
C ASP A 167 10.20 9.16 8.38
N GLY A 168 8.91 9.52 8.29
CA GLY A 168 8.30 10.51 9.17
C GLY A 168 8.37 10.13 10.66
N PHE A 169 8.13 8.85 10.98
CA PHE A 169 8.28 8.35 12.35
C PHE A 169 9.74 8.43 12.81
N ARG A 170 10.67 8.00 11.96
CA ARG A 170 12.11 8.05 12.25
C ARG A 170 12.62 9.48 12.42
N TYR A 171 12.07 10.43 11.65
CA TYR A 171 12.43 11.83 11.75
C TYR A 171 12.06 12.41 13.11
N ARG A 172 10.88 12.06 13.63
CA ARG A 172 10.50 12.40 15.01
C ARG A 172 11.50 11.83 16.01
N THR A 173 11.93 10.58 15.85
CA THR A 173 12.93 9.96 16.72
C THR A 173 14.25 10.73 16.67
N ILE A 174 14.75 11.10 15.48
CA ILE A 174 15.96 11.93 15.32
C ILE A 174 15.84 13.29 16.01
N LEU A 175 14.67 13.94 15.95
CA LEU A 175 14.43 15.22 16.62
C LEU A 175 14.42 15.14 18.15
N MET A 176 14.14 13.95 18.70
CA MET A 176 14.06 13.73 20.15
C MET A 176 15.39 13.28 20.77
N VAL A 177 16.36 12.83 19.96
CA VAL A 177 17.67 12.37 20.44
C VAL A 177 18.74 13.36 20.06
N ASP A 178 19.31 14.05 21.06
CA ASP A 178 20.33 15.08 20.84
C ASP A 178 21.56 14.52 20.10
N GLU A 179 21.93 13.25 20.35
CA GLU A 179 23.06 12.58 19.69
C GLU A 179 22.83 12.36 18.18
N LEU A 180 21.57 12.33 17.72
CA LEU A 180 21.22 12.19 16.30
C LEU A 180 21.06 13.55 15.59
N ALA A 181 21.21 14.67 16.30
CA ALA A 181 21.05 16.02 15.75
C ALA A 181 21.84 16.30 14.45
N PRO A 182 23.07 15.79 14.22
CA PRO A 182 23.79 15.98 12.97
C PRO A 182 23.07 15.44 11.72
N LEU A 183 22.14 14.50 11.89
CA LEU A 183 21.37 13.86 10.82
C LEU A 183 20.10 14.65 10.45
N ASN A 184 19.67 15.59 11.27
CA ASN A 184 18.35 16.22 11.18
C ASN A 184 18.09 16.86 9.79
N TYR A 185 18.95 17.78 9.37
CA TYR A 185 18.76 18.52 8.11
C TYR A 185 18.88 17.63 6.87
N THR A 186 19.85 16.71 6.86
CA THR A 186 20.07 15.78 5.73
C THR A 186 18.92 14.78 5.62
N PHE A 187 18.39 14.30 6.74
CA PHE A 187 17.25 13.40 6.77
C PHE A 187 15.96 14.10 6.31
N ALA A 188 15.70 15.32 6.79
CA ALA A 188 14.57 16.15 6.36
C ALA A 188 14.61 16.42 4.84
N ALA A 189 15.79 16.79 4.32
CA ALA A 189 16.01 16.97 2.88
C ALA A 189 15.72 15.68 2.08
N GLY A 190 16.10 14.52 2.62
CA GLY A 190 15.80 13.21 2.03
C GLY A 190 14.31 12.90 1.95
N ILE A 191 13.54 13.20 3.01
CA ILE A 191 12.08 13.06 3.01
C ILE A 191 11.45 13.99 1.96
N ALA A 192 11.86 15.26 1.94
CA ALA A 192 11.37 16.24 0.98
C ALA A 192 11.64 15.78 -0.47
N ALA A 193 12.85 15.33 -0.78
CA ALA A 193 13.19 14.79 -2.09
C ALA A 193 12.33 13.58 -2.48
N LYS A 194 12.07 12.64 -1.55
CA LYS A 194 11.14 11.51 -1.79
C LYS A 194 9.71 11.97 -2.11
N LEU A 195 9.19 12.95 -1.37
CA LEU A 195 7.86 13.51 -1.61
C LEU A 195 7.76 14.18 -2.99
N VAL A 196 8.84 14.85 -3.43
CA VAL A 196 8.91 15.42 -4.78
C VAL A 196 8.93 14.32 -5.84
N VAL A 197 9.70 13.23 -5.65
CA VAL A 197 9.67 12.06 -6.55
C VAL A 197 8.27 11.47 -6.63
N PHE A 198 7.61 11.28 -5.49
CA PHE A 198 6.21 10.81 -5.42
C PHE A 198 5.27 11.70 -6.23
N GLY A 199 5.31 13.02 -6.00
CA GLY A 199 4.45 13.99 -6.70
C GLY A 199 4.70 14.03 -8.21
N LEU A 200 5.96 13.89 -8.64
CA LEU A 200 6.30 13.83 -10.07
C LEU A 200 5.81 12.55 -10.71
N GLU A 201 5.89 11.40 -10.03
CA GLU A 201 5.41 10.12 -10.56
C GLU A 201 3.88 9.99 -10.50
N ALA A 202 3.22 10.68 -9.56
CA ALA A 202 1.76 10.73 -9.47
C ALA A 202 1.09 11.45 -10.66
N LYS A 203 1.82 12.31 -11.40
CA LYS A 203 1.28 12.98 -12.58
C LYS A 203 1.21 12.05 -13.80
N SER A 204 0.11 12.14 -14.55
CA SER A 204 -0.07 11.37 -15.79
C SER A 204 0.95 11.74 -16.85
N LYS A 205 1.37 10.75 -17.64
CA LYS A 205 2.30 10.89 -18.77
C LYS A 205 1.58 11.23 -20.10
N ARG A 206 0.25 11.38 -20.10
CA ARG A 206 -0.57 11.53 -21.32
C ARG A 206 -0.09 12.61 -22.29
N SER A 207 0.35 13.76 -21.77
CA SER A 207 0.78 14.90 -22.60
C SER A 207 2.15 14.72 -23.28
N VAL A 208 2.86 13.60 -23.08
CA VAL A 208 4.26 13.41 -23.50
C VAL A 208 4.46 12.09 -24.29
N MET A 209 3.39 11.36 -24.60
CA MET A 209 3.48 10.09 -25.32
C MET A 209 3.78 10.30 -26.81
N VAL A 210 4.55 9.36 -27.38
CA VAL A 210 4.98 9.36 -28.79
C VAL A 210 3.83 8.96 -29.75
N GLY A 211 2.87 8.18 -29.24
CA GLY A 211 1.77 7.61 -30.04
C GLY A 211 0.43 8.33 -29.85
N ASP A 212 -0.52 8.00 -30.74
CA ASP A 212 -1.86 8.57 -30.73
C ASP A 212 -2.62 8.19 -29.45
N TRP A 213 -2.71 9.13 -28.51
CA TRP A 213 -3.37 8.95 -27.22
C TRP A 213 -4.89 8.86 -27.33
N SER A 214 -5.45 9.11 -28.52
CA SER A 214 -6.89 8.97 -28.80
C SER A 214 -7.36 7.53 -28.63
N GLU A 215 -6.48 6.54 -28.83
CA GLU A 215 -6.84 5.12 -28.72
C GLU A 215 -6.77 4.54 -27.29
N MET A 216 -6.14 5.27 -26.36
CA MET A 216 -5.88 4.81 -25.00
C MET A 216 -6.85 5.41 -23.98
N GLY A 217 -7.34 4.59 -23.06
CA GLY A 217 -8.25 5.04 -22.02
C GLY A 217 -7.57 6.01 -21.04
N ALA A 218 -8.27 7.07 -20.64
CA ALA A 218 -7.79 8.02 -19.63
C ALA A 218 -7.41 7.34 -18.29
N GLU A 219 -8.14 6.28 -17.93
CA GLU A 219 -7.85 5.46 -16.76
C GLU A 219 -6.51 4.71 -16.86
N GLU A 220 -6.15 4.22 -18.06
CA GLU A 220 -4.93 3.44 -18.27
C GLU A 220 -3.67 4.27 -18.06
N THR A 221 -3.70 5.52 -18.54
CA THR A 221 -2.58 6.46 -18.49
C THR A 221 -2.50 7.21 -17.16
N SER A 222 -3.48 7.03 -16.28
CA SER A 222 -3.52 7.62 -14.94
C SER A 222 -2.60 6.86 -13.98
N SER A 223 -2.01 7.59 -13.05
CA SER A 223 -1.23 6.98 -11.97
C SER A 223 -2.14 6.24 -11.01
N ILE A 224 -1.58 5.41 -10.12
CA ILE A 224 -2.37 4.77 -9.06
C ILE A 224 -3.03 5.82 -8.15
N VAL A 225 -2.40 6.97 -7.92
CA VAL A 225 -2.99 8.08 -7.16
C VAL A 225 -4.20 8.64 -7.91
N GLY A 226 -4.05 8.93 -9.21
CA GLY A 226 -5.16 9.42 -10.02
C GLY A 226 -6.31 8.40 -10.16
N GLN A 227 -6.01 7.10 -10.11
CA GLN A 227 -7.02 6.04 -10.05
C GLN A 227 -7.72 6.03 -8.68
N LEU A 228 -6.96 6.07 -7.57
CA LEU A 228 -7.51 6.08 -6.20
C LEU A 228 -8.41 7.28 -5.91
N PHE A 229 -8.08 8.45 -6.47
CA PHE A 229 -8.89 9.67 -6.33
C PHE A 229 -9.93 9.85 -7.46
N LEU A 230 -10.04 8.89 -8.40
CA LEU A 230 -10.88 9.00 -9.60
C LEU A 230 -10.64 10.28 -10.41
N TRP A 231 -9.43 10.84 -10.32
CA TRP A 231 -9.08 12.10 -10.98
C TRP A 231 -9.20 12.03 -12.51
N TRP A 232 -9.06 10.82 -13.07
CA TRP A 232 -9.21 10.57 -14.50
C TRP A 232 -10.66 10.75 -15.01
N VAL A 233 -11.65 10.79 -14.12
CA VAL A 233 -13.07 10.98 -14.45
C VAL A 233 -13.41 12.46 -14.63
N ASN A 234 -12.64 13.37 -14.00
CA ASN A 234 -12.90 14.81 -14.04
C ASN A 234 -13.06 15.38 -15.47
N PRO A 235 -12.24 15.01 -16.47
CA PRO A 235 -12.44 15.47 -17.85
C PRO A 235 -13.80 15.06 -18.44
N ILE A 236 -14.28 13.85 -18.12
CA ILE A 236 -15.59 13.36 -18.60
C ILE A 236 -16.72 14.15 -17.94
N LEU A 237 -16.61 14.43 -16.64
CA LEU A 237 -17.58 15.26 -15.92
C LEU A 237 -17.63 16.69 -16.45
N GLN A 238 -16.49 17.25 -16.84
CA GLN A 238 -16.42 18.58 -17.45
C GLN A 238 -17.12 18.62 -18.81
N ILE A 239 -16.91 17.61 -19.67
CA ILE A 239 -17.62 17.49 -20.94
C ILE A 239 -19.12 17.34 -20.69
N GLY A 240 -19.53 16.40 -19.82
CA GLY A 240 -20.93 16.17 -19.49
C GLY A 240 -21.65 17.36 -18.83
N ASN A 241 -20.90 18.29 -18.22
CA ASN A 241 -21.42 19.55 -17.70
C ASN A 241 -21.61 20.61 -18.80
N ALA A 242 -20.81 20.56 -19.87
CA ALA A 242 -20.86 21.51 -20.97
C ALA A 242 -21.76 21.05 -22.14
N SER A 243 -21.88 19.74 -22.37
CA SER A 243 -22.64 19.14 -23.47
C SER A 243 -23.13 17.73 -23.12
N PHE A 244 -24.06 17.20 -23.92
CA PHE A 244 -24.43 15.79 -23.83
C PHE A 244 -23.25 14.90 -24.22
N LEU A 245 -23.04 13.82 -23.47
CA LEU A 245 -21.97 12.87 -23.73
C LEU A 245 -22.29 12.01 -24.94
N GLU A 246 -21.39 11.99 -25.92
CA GLU A 246 -21.45 11.07 -27.05
C GLU A 246 -20.58 9.83 -26.80
N PRO A 247 -20.85 8.70 -27.47
CA PRO A 247 -20.01 7.49 -27.34
C PRO A 247 -18.53 7.73 -27.65
N SER A 248 -18.21 8.71 -28.49
CA SER A 248 -16.84 9.15 -28.83
C SER A 248 -16.11 9.84 -27.68
N ASP A 249 -16.84 10.46 -26.75
CA ASP A 249 -16.26 11.16 -25.60
C ASP A 249 -15.85 10.19 -24.48
N LEU A 250 -16.34 8.95 -24.53
CA LEU A 250 -16.06 7.93 -23.53
C LEU A 250 -14.71 7.26 -23.77
N PRO A 251 -13.90 7.05 -22.70
CA PRO A 251 -12.62 6.37 -22.84
C PRO A 251 -12.83 4.92 -23.27
N ARG A 252 -11.99 4.47 -24.20
CA ARG A 252 -11.96 3.06 -24.61
C ARG A 252 -11.61 2.15 -23.43
N LEU A 253 -12.25 0.98 -23.39
CA LEU A 253 -11.93 -0.08 -22.42
C LEU A 253 -10.48 -0.55 -22.57
N LYS A 254 -9.91 -1.05 -21.47
CA LYS A 254 -8.58 -1.65 -21.49
C LYS A 254 -8.53 -2.82 -22.46
N PRO A 255 -7.41 -3.06 -23.19
CA PRO A 255 -7.30 -4.19 -24.11
C PRO A 255 -7.74 -5.51 -23.48
N GLU A 256 -7.34 -5.77 -22.23
CA GLU A 256 -7.68 -6.98 -21.47
C GLU A 256 -9.18 -7.16 -21.20
N GLN A 257 -9.98 -6.08 -21.29
CA GLN A 257 -11.42 -6.09 -21.06
C GLN A 257 -12.23 -6.17 -22.36
N ARG A 258 -11.58 -6.12 -23.52
CA ARG A 258 -12.26 -6.15 -24.83
C ARG A 258 -12.56 -7.60 -25.23
N ALA A 259 -13.71 -7.82 -25.86
CA ALA A 259 -14.14 -9.14 -26.31
C ALA A 259 -13.11 -9.83 -27.23
N HIS A 260 -12.44 -9.06 -28.10
CA HIS A 260 -11.40 -9.55 -29.00
C HIS A 260 -10.28 -10.32 -28.29
N TYR A 261 -9.85 -9.88 -27.10
CA TYR A 261 -8.80 -10.56 -26.32
C TYR A 261 -9.36 -11.58 -25.33
N LEU A 262 -10.58 -11.39 -24.85
CA LEU A 262 -11.22 -12.28 -23.89
C LEU A 262 -11.73 -13.57 -24.52
N LEU A 263 -12.34 -13.49 -25.71
CA LEU A 263 -12.98 -14.64 -26.35
C LEU A 263 -11.99 -15.79 -26.63
N PRO A 264 -10.79 -15.58 -27.22
CA PRO A 264 -9.83 -16.67 -27.44
C PRO A 264 -9.42 -17.36 -26.14
N ARG A 265 -9.21 -16.60 -25.06
CA ARG A 265 -8.90 -17.14 -23.72
C ARG A 265 -10.05 -17.97 -23.18
N MET A 266 -11.29 -17.53 -23.41
CA MET A 266 -12.47 -18.26 -22.99
C MET A 266 -12.63 -19.58 -23.72
N LEU A 267 -12.43 -19.60 -25.04
CA LEU A 267 -12.50 -20.82 -25.85
C LEU A 267 -11.39 -21.80 -25.47
N GLN A 268 -10.16 -21.32 -25.25
CA GLN A 268 -9.07 -22.17 -24.78
C GLN A 268 -9.37 -22.81 -23.42
N ASN A 269 -9.93 -22.05 -22.48
CA ASN A 269 -10.33 -22.57 -21.18
C ASN A 269 -11.56 -23.48 -21.27
N TRP A 270 -12.48 -23.23 -22.20
CA TRP A 270 -13.63 -24.10 -22.45
C TRP A 270 -13.17 -25.51 -22.78
N GLU A 271 -12.25 -25.66 -23.74
CA GLU A 271 -11.69 -26.97 -24.12
C GLU A 271 -11.02 -27.68 -22.94
N LYS A 272 -10.41 -26.93 -22.03
CA LYS A 272 -9.76 -27.48 -20.84
C LYS A 272 -10.73 -27.97 -19.76
N TYR A 273 -11.85 -27.26 -19.57
CA TYR A 273 -12.76 -27.51 -18.44
C TYR A 273 -14.11 -28.11 -18.84
N LYS A 274 -14.42 -28.26 -20.14
CA LYS A 274 -15.71 -28.80 -20.62
C LYS A 274 -16.06 -30.16 -20.02
N ASP A 275 -15.06 -31.00 -19.74
CA ASP A 275 -15.23 -32.34 -19.16
C ASP A 275 -15.26 -32.35 -17.62
N SER A 276 -15.18 -31.18 -16.96
CA SER A 276 -15.16 -31.04 -15.49
C SER A 276 -16.54 -31.12 -14.82
N GLY A 277 -17.57 -31.59 -15.54
CA GLY A 277 -18.92 -31.79 -15.02
C GLY A 277 -19.60 -30.48 -14.57
N LYS A 278 -20.29 -30.52 -13.42
CA LYS A 278 -21.17 -29.42 -12.93
C LYS A 278 -20.45 -28.08 -12.70
N PHE A 279 -19.13 -28.09 -12.49
CA PHE A 279 -18.34 -26.89 -12.20
C PHE A 279 -17.51 -26.39 -13.39
N ALA A 280 -17.70 -26.97 -14.59
CA ALA A 280 -17.00 -26.59 -15.81
C ALA A 280 -17.08 -25.08 -16.10
N LEU A 281 -18.29 -24.52 -16.10
CA LEU A 281 -18.53 -23.10 -16.40
C LEU A 281 -17.92 -22.15 -15.35
N PRO A 282 -18.15 -22.32 -14.03
CA PRO A 282 -17.48 -21.51 -13.01
C PRO A 282 -15.95 -21.54 -13.10
N PHE A 283 -15.35 -22.72 -13.29
CA PHE A 283 -13.89 -22.84 -13.39
C PHE A 283 -13.35 -22.19 -14.65
N MET A 284 -14.02 -22.38 -15.78
CA MET A 284 -13.67 -21.74 -17.05
C MET A 284 -13.64 -20.22 -16.89
N VAL A 285 -14.71 -19.65 -16.33
CA VAL A 285 -14.88 -18.20 -16.18
C VAL A 285 -13.87 -17.63 -15.18
N LEU A 286 -13.72 -18.26 -14.01
CA LEU A 286 -12.75 -17.85 -12.99
C LEU A 286 -11.32 -17.91 -13.51
N ASN A 287 -10.96 -18.96 -14.25
CA ASN A 287 -9.61 -19.11 -14.79
C ASN A 287 -9.33 -18.11 -15.91
N SER A 288 -10.31 -17.84 -16.79
CA SER A 288 -10.21 -16.79 -17.80
C SER A 288 -10.07 -15.40 -17.18
N CYS A 289 -10.74 -15.17 -16.05
CA CYS A 289 -10.72 -13.89 -15.35
C CYS A 289 -9.73 -13.81 -14.18
N ARG A 290 -8.84 -14.80 -14.04
CA ARG A 290 -7.99 -14.99 -12.85
C ARG A 290 -7.19 -13.76 -12.45
N SER A 291 -6.64 -13.03 -13.43
CA SER A 291 -5.81 -11.84 -13.17
C SER A 291 -6.61 -10.78 -12.40
N THR A 292 -7.83 -10.50 -12.85
CA THR A 292 -8.70 -9.48 -12.27
C THR A 292 -9.29 -9.95 -10.94
N VAL A 293 -9.64 -11.24 -10.83
CA VAL A 293 -10.12 -11.83 -9.56
C VAL A 293 -9.04 -11.76 -8.49
N ILE A 294 -7.81 -12.21 -8.78
CA ILE A 294 -6.71 -12.17 -7.81
C ILE A 294 -6.36 -10.73 -7.46
N ALA A 295 -6.32 -9.82 -8.45
CA ALA A 295 -6.02 -8.42 -8.21
C ALA A 295 -7.07 -7.71 -7.34
N ALA A 296 -8.35 -8.13 -7.38
CA ALA A 296 -9.42 -7.57 -6.54
C ALA A 296 -9.34 -8.05 -5.08
N GLY A 297 -8.72 -9.19 -4.81
CA GLY A 297 -8.53 -9.71 -3.45
C GLY A 297 -7.58 -8.84 -2.61
N ILE A 298 -6.53 -8.28 -3.22
CA ILE A 298 -5.52 -7.46 -2.53
C ILE A 298 -6.14 -6.23 -1.83
N PRO A 299 -6.85 -5.32 -2.53
CA PRO A 299 -7.45 -4.15 -1.87
C PRO A 299 -8.52 -4.56 -0.84
N ARG A 300 -9.19 -5.71 -1.02
CA ARG A 300 -10.17 -6.21 -0.05
C ARG A 300 -9.53 -6.63 1.27
N LEU A 301 -8.36 -7.29 1.23
CA LEU A 301 -7.58 -7.64 2.42
C LEU A 301 -7.07 -6.39 3.14
N VAL A 302 -6.54 -5.42 2.39
CA VAL A 302 -6.10 -4.15 2.98
C VAL A 302 -7.28 -3.42 3.63
N LEU A 303 -8.46 -3.42 2.98
CA LEU A 303 -9.67 -2.84 3.55
C LEU A 303 -10.08 -3.52 4.86
N SER A 304 -9.92 -4.84 4.99
CA SER A 304 -10.14 -5.56 6.25
C SER A 304 -9.30 -5.01 7.39
N VAL A 305 -8.01 -4.80 7.13
CA VAL A 305 -7.09 -4.24 8.14
C VAL A 305 -7.59 -2.87 8.60
N PHE A 306 -7.93 -1.97 7.66
CA PHE A 306 -8.49 -0.66 8.02
C PHE A 306 -9.80 -0.76 8.81
N LYS A 307 -10.70 -1.69 8.46
CA LYS A 307 -11.95 -1.91 9.20
C LYS A 307 -11.68 -2.34 10.65
N LEU A 308 -10.71 -3.23 10.86
CA LEU A 308 -10.34 -3.75 12.17
C LEU A 308 -9.58 -2.72 13.03
N LEU A 309 -8.85 -1.80 12.39
CA LEU A 309 -8.14 -0.72 13.08
C LEU A 309 -9.09 0.37 13.62
N VAL A 310 -10.28 0.58 13.05
CA VAL A 310 -11.26 1.57 13.51
C VAL A 310 -11.66 1.39 14.99
N PRO A 311 -12.15 0.22 15.44
CA PRO A 311 -12.53 0.06 16.84
C PRO A 311 -11.33 0.19 17.80
N LEU A 312 -10.14 -0.25 17.39
CA LEU A 312 -8.91 -0.09 18.19
C LEU A 312 -8.54 1.39 18.34
N TYR A 313 -8.64 2.17 17.27
CA TYR A 313 -8.41 3.61 17.29
C TYR A 313 -9.40 4.32 18.22
N ILE A 314 -10.70 4.00 18.11
CA ILE A 314 -11.74 4.58 18.97
C ILE A 314 -11.44 4.28 20.45
N LYS A 315 -11.05 3.04 20.78
CA LYS A 315 -10.66 2.67 22.15
C LYS A 315 -9.51 3.55 22.66
N THR A 316 -8.47 3.76 21.87
CA THR A 316 -7.33 4.61 22.25
C THR A 316 -7.72 6.07 22.43
N VAL A 317 -8.60 6.60 21.57
CA VAL A 317 -9.12 7.97 21.70
C VAL A 317 -9.94 8.14 22.97
N ILE A 318 -10.84 7.19 23.29
CA ILE A 318 -11.62 7.20 24.53
C ILE A 318 -10.70 7.16 25.75
N GLN A 319 -9.71 6.27 25.75
CA GLN A 319 -8.74 6.17 26.84
C GLN A 319 -7.93 7.46 27.03
N TYR A 320 -7.54 8.12 25.93
CA TYR A 320 -6.87 9.42 25.98
C TYR A 320 -7.77 10.51 26.59
N ALA A 321 -9.02 10.60 26.12
CA ALA A 321 -9.99 11.56 26.64
C ALA A 321 -10.28 11.35 28.14
N THR A 322 -10.47 10.10 28.58
CA THR A 322 -10.71 9.79 30.00
C THR A 322 -9.51 10.13 30.89
N ARG A 323 -8.28 10.02 30.39
CA ARG A 323 -7.08 10.46 31.13
C ARG A 323 -7.00 11.97 31.22
N GLN A 324 -7.34 12.67 30.15
CA GLN A 324 -7.38 14.13 30.12
C GLN A 324 -8.36 14.72 31.14
N ASP A 325 -9.48 14.05 31.38
CA ASP A 325 -10.45 14.48 32.40
C ASP A 325 -9.97 14.23 33.85
N LYS A 326 -9.07 13.26 34.06
CA LYS A 326 -8.60 12.83 35.39
C LYS A 326 -7.28 13.45 35.81
N GLU A 327 -6.39 13.74 34.86
CA GLU A 327 -5.03 14.20 35.11
C GLU A 327 -4.84 15.63 34.57
N SER A 328 -4.24 16.51 35.37
CA SER A 328 -4.03 17.93 35.02
C SER A 328 -2.94 18.15 33.95
N GLN A 329 -2.12 17.13 33.64
CA GLN A 329 -0.98 17.20 32.72
C GLN A 329 -0.98 15.98 31.78
N VAL A 330 -1.77 16.03 30.71
CA VAL A 330 -1.75 15.00 29.65
C VAL A 330 -0.83 15.41 28.49
N ASP A 331 -0.05 14.46 27.97
CA ASP A 331 0.88 14.70 26.87
C ASP A 331 0.14 15.16 25.60
N LYS A 332 0.31 16.43 25.24
CA LYS A 332 -0.28 17.03 24.02
C LYS A 332 0.24 16.34 22.76
N ASN A 333 1.46 15.78 22.79
CA ASN A 333 2.06 15.10 21.64
C ASN A 333 1.29 13.82 21.27
N THR A 334 0.73 13.12 22.26
CA THR A 334 -0.15 11.96 22.02
C THR A 334 -1.45 12.39 21.34
N GLY A 335 -2.02 13.54 21.73
CA GLY A 335 -3.21 14.12 21.09
C GLY A 335 -2.98 14.44 19.61
N TYR A 336 -1.86 15.11 19.29
CA TYR A 336 -1.49 15.37 17.89
C TYR A 336 -1.29 14.07 17.08
N ALA A 337 -0.64 13.07 17.67
CA ALA A 337 -0.46 11.76 17.03
C ALA A 337 -1.80 11.07 16.74
N LEU A 338 -2.78 11.19 17.64
CA LEU A 338 -4.14 10.67 17.41
C LEU A 338 -4.85 11.39 16.26
N ILE A 339 -4.71 12.71 16.13
CA ILE A 339 -5.29 13.48 15.00
C ILE A 339 -4.70 13.01 13.67
N VAL A 340 -3.37 12.93 13.58
CA VAL A 340 -2.68 12.43 12.38
C VAL A 340 -3.08 10.99 12.07
N GLY A 341 -3.18 10.15 13.11
CA GLY A 341 -3.67 8.78 13.01
C GLY A 341 -5.10 8.67 12.48
N ALA A 342 -6.01 9.57 12.90
CA ALA A 342 -7.38 9.63 12.39
C ALA A 342 -7.40 9.94 10.89
N ILE A 343 -6.68 10.98 10.47
CA ILE A 343 -6.61 11.38 9.06
C ILE A 343 -6.12 10.20 8.22
N PHE A 344 -5.02 9.55 8.63
CA PHE A 344 -4.48 8.40 7.92
C PHE A 344 -5.46 7.22 7.88
N LEU A 345 -6.09 6.88 9.00
CA LEU A 345 -6.99 5.76 9.12
C LEU A 345 -8.24 5.93 8.27
N PHE A 346 -8.94 7.06 8.40
CA PHE A 346 -10.19 7.28 7.70
C PHE A 346 -9.99 7.59 6.22
N LEU A 347 -9.01 8.43 5.87
CA LEU A 347 -8.70 8.71 4.46
C LEU A 347 -8.17 7.44 3.76
N GLY A 348 -7.26 6.71 4.41
CA GLY A 348 -6.74 5.44 3.90
C GLY A 348 -7.85 4.43 3.67
N ARG A 349 -8.78 4.27 4.62
CA ARG A 349 -9.96 3.41 4.47
C ARG A 349 -10.79 3.79 3.24
N VAL A 350 -11.11 5.08 3.06
CA VAL A 350 -11.92 5.54 1.92
C VAL A 350 -11.21 5.28 0.59
N LEU A 351 -9.91 5.57 0.50
CA LEU A 351 -9.13 5.35 -0.71
C LEU A 351 -9.03 3.87 -1.08
N ILE A 352 -8.79 2.99 -0.10
CA ILE A 352 -8.73 1.55 -0.33
C ILE A 352 -10.11 0.97 -0.64
N ALA A 353 -11.18 1.47 -0.01
CA ALA A 353 -12.56 1.09 -0.35
C ALA A 353 -12.87 1.43 -1.81
N ASN A 354 -12.50 2.64 -2.27
CA ASN A 354 -12.65 3.01 -3.66
C ASN A 354 -11.82 2.13 -4.61
N ALA A 355 -10.58 1.79 -4.23
CA ALA A 355 -9.75 0.86 -5.00
C ALA A 355 -10.43 -0.51 -5.16
N TYR A 356 -11.07 -1.00 -4.10
CA TYR A 356 -11.82 -2.25 -4.10
C TYR A 356 -13.07 -2.18 -4.99
N GLU A 357 -13.84 -1.10 -4.91
CA GLU A 357 -15.00 -0.89 -5.80
C GLU A 357 -14.60 -0.85 -7.28
N GLN A 358 -13.50 -0.15 -7.62
CA GLN A 358 -12.96 -0.14 -8.98
C GLN A 358 -12.54 -1.55 -9.43
N ALA A 359 -11.86 -2.32 -8.56
CA ALA A 359 -11.45 -3.68 -8.89
C ALA A 359 -12.68 -4.60 -9.14
N LYS A 360 -13.71 -4.49 -8.30
CA LYS A 360 -14.98 -5.21 -8.50
C LYS A 360 -15.68 -4.81 -9.79
N ALA A 361 -15.71 -3.52 -10.11
CA ALA A 361 -16.30 -3.03 -11.35
C ALA A 361 -15.58 -3.60 -12.59
N ARG A 362 -14.23 -3.62 -12.58
CA ARG A 362 -13.44 -4.24 -13.66
C ARG A 362 -13.74 -5.72 -13.81
N MET A 363 -13.83 -6.45 -12.69
CA MET A 363 -14.19 -7.87 -12.70
C MET A 363 -15.56 -8.08 -13.32
N ARG A 364 -16.57 -7.30 -12.89
CA ARG A 364 -17.94 -7.38 -13.43
C ARG A 364 -17.99 -7.15 -14.94
N VAL A 365 -17.31 -6.11 -15.43
CA VAL A 365 -17.23 -5.82 -16.87
C VAL A 365 -16.58 -6.99 -17.61
N MET A 366 -15.45 -7.48 -17.13
CA MET A 366 -14.71 -8.55 -17.81
C MET A 366 -15.50 -9.87 -17.86
N MET A 367 -16.21 -10.20 -16.79
CA MET A 367 -17.09 -11.38 -16.71
C MET A 367 -18.27 -11.24 -17.67
N ARG A 368 -18.92 -10.07 -17.69
CA ARG A 368 -20.06 -9.80 -18.59
C ARG A 368 -19.62 -9.85 -20.05
N THR A 369 -18.53 -9.17 -20.40
CA THR A 369 -18.02 -9.13 -21.78
C THR A 369 -17.60 -10.52 -22.26
N SER A 370 -16.93 -11.30 -21.42
CA SER A 370 -16.51 -12.66 -21.77
C SER A 370 -17.69 -13.60 -21.99
N LEU A 371 -18.65 -13.63 -21.07
CA LEU A 371 -19.84 -14.48 -21.19
C LEU A 371 -20.68 -14.13 -22.43
N ILE A 372 -20.93 -12.83 -22.67
CA ILE A 372 -21.69 -12.38 -23.85
C ILE A 372 -20.98 -12.80 -25.13
N ALA A 373 -19.66 -12.57 -25.21
CA ALA A 373 -18.88 -12.95 -26.39
C ALA A 373 -18.91 -14.46 -26.65
N THR A 374 -18.79 -15.28 -25.60
CA THR A 374 -18.85 -16.75 -25.71
C THR A 374 -20.23 -17.23 -26.15
N ILE A 375 -21.31 -16.68 -25.59
CA ILE A 375 -22.67 -17.06 -25.97
C ILE A 375 -22.96 -16.67 -27.42
N LEU A 376 -22.56 -15.47 -27.85
CA LEU A 376 -22.72 -15.05 -29.24
C LEU A 376 -21.89 -15.92 -30.20
N HIS A 377 -20.67 -16.31 -29.81
CA HIS A 377 -19.82 -17.19 -30.62
C HIS A 377 -20.45 -18.56 -30.85
N PHE A 378 -20.96 -19.20 -29.80
CA PHE A 378 -21.66 -20.49 -29.94
C PHE A 378 -23.02 -20.34 -30.60
N GLY A 379 -23.76 -19.28 -30.29
CA GLY A 379 -25.06 -18.99 -30.90
C GLY A 379 -24.97 -18.80 -32.42
N ALA A 380 -23.90 -18.17 -32.91
CA ALA A 380 -23.65 -18.01 -34.35
C ALA A 380 -23.35 -19.32 -35.10
N GLN A 381 -22.99 -20.39 -34.39
CA GLN A 381 -22.71 -21.72 -34.96
C GLN A 381 -23.93 -22.65 -34.92
N MET A 382 -25.01 -22.25 -34.24
CA MET A 382 -26.22 -23.04 -34.12
C MET A 382 -27.18 -22.76 -35.28
N GLU A 383 -27.94 -23.79 -35.69
CA GLU A 383 -29.01 -23.62 -36.68
C GLU A 383 -30.07 -22.61 -36.20
N PRO A 384 -30.53 -21.70 -37.08
CA PRO A 384 -31.55 -20.69 -36.74
C PRO A 384 -32.85 -21.29 -36.20
N GLY A 385 -33.43 -20.67 -35.18
CA GLY A 385 -34.76 -21.03 -34.69
C GLY A 385 -35.29 -20.03 -33.65
N GLU A 386 -36.57 -19.63 -33.75
CA GLU A 386 -37.18 -18.59 -32.90
C GLU A 386 -37.04 -18.88 -31.39
N LYS A 387 -37.29 -20.13 -30.97
CA LYS A 387 -37.14 -20.54 -29.57
C LYS A 387 -35.70 -20.42 -29.06
N LYS A 388 -34.71 -20.67 -29.92
CA LYS A 388 -33.28 -20.52 -29.58
C LYS A 388 -32.89 -19.04 -29.48
N GLY A 389 -33.45 -18.18 -30.34
CA GLY A 389 -33.23 -16.73 -30.31
C GLY A 389 -33.73 -16.07 -29.01
N SER A 390 -34.95 -16.40 -28.59
CA SER A 390 -35.50 -15.89 -27.32
C SER A 390 -34.70 -16.36 -26.11
N ALA A 391 -34.35 -17.65 -26.05
CA ALA A 391 -33.53 -18.21 -24.97
C ALA A 391 -32.12 -17.57 -24.90
N ALA A 392 -31.48 -17.36 -26.05
CA ALA A 392 -30.18 -16.69 -26.12
C ALA A 392 -30.25 -15.23 -25.64
N LEU A 393 -31.33 -14.51 -25.96
CA LEU A 393 -31.55 -13.14 -25.48
C LEU A 393 -31.72 -13.10 -23.95
N THR A 394 -32.52 -14.00 -23.39
CA THR A 394 -32.66 -14.14 -21.92
C THR A 394 -31.33 -14.45 -21.25
N LEU A 395 -30.54 -15.34 -21.84
CA LEU A 395 -29.22 -15.71 -21.35
C LEU A 395 -28.27 -14.49 -21.33
N ILE A 396 -28.20 -13.74 -22.44
CA ILE A 396 -27.32 -12.56 -22.60
C ILE A 396 -27.72 -11.42 -21.65
N THR A 397 -29.00 -11.26 -21.38
CA THR A 397 -29.52 -10.13 -20.60
C THR A 397 -29.66 -10.44 -19.11
N VAL A 398 -30.53 -11.39 -18.75
CA VAL A 398 -30.93 -11.67 -17.36
C VAL A 398 -29.90 -12.55 -16.67
N ASP A 399 -29.51 -13.66 -17.28
CA ASP A 399 -28.71 -14.68 -16.59
C ASP A 399 -27.26 -14.24 -16.40
N ILE A 400 -26.63 -13.66 -17.43
CA ILE A 400 -25.29 -13.09 -17.29
C ILE A 400 -25.27 -11.97 -16.24
N ASN A 401 -26.30 -11.14 -16.18
CA ASN A 401 -26.36 -10.08 -15.18
C ASN A 401 -26.44 -10.66 -13.77
N ARG A 402 -27.26 -11.68 -13.55
CA ARG A 402 -27.32 -12.42 -12.27
C ARG A 402 -25.96 -13.01 -11.90
N ILE A 403 -25.31 -13.72 -12.83
CA ILE A 403 -23.98 -14.30 -12.61
C ILE A 403 -22.97 -13.22 -12.25
N ALA A 404 -22.89 -12.13 -13.04
CA ALA A 404 -21.94 -11.05 -12.82
C ALA A 404 -22.15 -10.33 -11.46
N VAL A 405 -23.41 -10.23 -11.00
CA VAL A 405 -23.74 -9.72 -9.65
C VAL A 405 -23.33 -10.72 -8.58
N SER A 406 -23.55 -12.03 -8.76
CA SER A 406 -23.13 -13.03 -7.77
C SER A 406 -21.61 -13.03 -7.56
N PHE A 407 -20.83 -12.94 -8.64
CA PHE A 407 -19.37 -12.86 -8.55
C PHE A 407 -18.86 -11.58 -7.87
N PHE A 408 -19.69 -10.53 -7.74
CA PHE A 408 -19.34 -9.30 -7.02
C PHE A 408 -18.96 -9.57 -5.55
N PHE A 409 -19.55 -10.60 -4.93
CA PHE A 409 -19.36 -10.96 -3.52
C PHE A 409 -18.31 -12.06 -3.29
N ILE A 410 -17.59 -12.50 -4.33
CA ILE A 410 -16.68 -13.65 -4.23
C ILE A 410 -15.62 -13.49 -3.14
N HIS A 411 -15.09 -12.27 -2.96
CA HIS A 411 -14.09 -12.01 -1.93
C HIS A 411 -14.69 -11.85 -0.54
N ASP A 412 -15.96 -11.43 -0.44
CA ASP A 412 -16.64 -11.33 0.85
C ASP A 412 -16.93 -12.72 1.42
N PHE A 413 -17.16 -13.72 0.57
CA PHE A 413 -17.44 -15.09 1.00
C PHE A 413 -16.36 -15.69 1.91
N TRP A 414 -15.08 -15.49 1.60
CA TRP A 414 -13.99 -16.06 2.40
C TRP A 414 -13.36 -15.04 3.38
N ILE A 415 -13.48 -13.73 3.12
CA ILE A 415 -12.91 -12.70 3.99
C ILE A 415 -13.85 -12.36 5.15
N ALA A 416 -15.17 -12.28 4.92
CA ALA A 416 -16.10 -11.90 5.99
C ALA A 416 -16.09 -12.87 7.19
N PRO A 417 -16.01 -14.20 7.01
CA PRO A 417 -15.85 -15.12 8.14
C PRO A 417 -14.56 -14.88 8.94
N LEU A 418 -13.45 -14.60 8.25
CA LEU A 418 -12.17 -14.29 8.90
C LEU A 418 -12.23 -12.97 9.68
N GLU A 419 -12.84 -11.94 9.09
CA GLU A 419 -13.08 -10.65 9.77
C GLU A 419 -13.94 -10.85 11.03
N THR A 420 -14.98 -11.66 10.92
CA THR A 420 -15.90 -11.94 12.02
C THR A 420 -15.20 -12.72 13.15
N ALA A 421 -14.43 -13.75 12.81
CA ALA A 421 -13.65 -14.51 13.79
C ALA A 421 -12.64 -13.63 14.52
N PHE A 422 -11.93 -12.76 13.80
CA PHE A 422 -10.98 -11.82 14.39
C PHE A 422 -11.67 -10.75 15.25
N ALA A 423 -12.84 -10.26 14.82
CA ALA A 423 -13.65 -9.34 15.61
C ALA A 423 -14.13 -9.97 16.92
N PHE A 424 -14.57 -11.23 16.90
CA PHE A 424 -14.92 -11.96 18.12
C PHE A 424 -13.72 -12.12 19.06
N TRP A 425 -12.55 -12.48 18.52
CA TRP A 425 -11.32 -12.58 19.32
C TRP A 425 -10.94 -11.23 19.96
N LEU A 426 -11.01 -10.13 19.19
CA LEU A 426 -10.77 -8.78 19.72
C LEU A 426 -11.77 -8.39 20.81
N LEU A 427 -13.05 -8.70 20.63
CA LEU A 427 -14.09 -8.40 21.62
C LEU A 427 -13.90 -9.24 22.90
N ALA A 428 -13.56 -10.52 22.75
CA ALA A 428 -13.30 -11.41 23.89
C ALA A 428 -12.09 -10.98 24.71
N GLY A 429 -11.11 -10.28 24.13
CA GLY A 429 -9.99 -9.67 24.85
C GLY A 429 -10.26 -8.27 25.41
N GLN A 430 -11.44 -7.69 25.15
CA GLN A 430 -11.86 -6.38 25.67
C GLN A 430 -12.84 -6.48 26.84
N VAL A 431 -13.60 -7.58 26.92
CA VAL A 431 -14.31 -8.05 28.12
C VAL A 431 -13.29 -8.71 29.03
#